data_AF-A0A5N6XMS8-F1
#
_entry.id   AF-A0A5N6XMS8-F1
#
_cell.length_a   1.000
_cell.length_b   1.000
_cell.length_c   1.000
_cell.angle_alpha   90.00
_cell.angle_beta   90.00
_cell.angle_gamma   90.00
#
_symmetry.space_group_name_H-M   'P 1'
#
loop_
_entity.id
_entity.type
_entity.pdbx_description
1 polymer ?
#
loop_
_entity_poly.entity_id
_entity_poly.type
_entity_poly.pdbx_seq_one_letter_code
_entity_poly.pdbx_strand_id
1 'polypeptide(L)'
;MAKAYILIILAGLDYLHSECRVVHTGNEDILPKFVEEQAAQSTQSKTDLNTGRVVYRCYNDFGPLDSSRLGNMFPQITDFGAATLLGNDRHNGTVQLGTRPIQPDHYRAPEGVLGCGWSFSADIWNL
;
A
#
# COMPACT_ATOMS: atom_id res chain seq x y z
N MET A 1 14.95 6.85 13.51
CA MET A 1 13.76 7.20 12.73
C MET A 1 13.09 5.95 12.14
N ALA A 2 13.66 5.25 11.15
CA ALA A 2 13.05 4.06 10.53
C ALA A 2 12.48 3.03 11.52
N LYS A 3 13.22 2.69 12.60
CA LYS A 3 12.74 1.78 13.65
C LYS A 3 11.41 2.18 14.28
N ALA A 4 11.22 3.47 14.58
CA ALA A 4 9.97 3.95 15.18
C ALA A 4 8.80 3.86 14.19
N TYR A 5 9.05 4.14 12.90
CA TYR A 5 8.06 4.02 11.85
C TYR A 5 7.62 2.58 11.62
N ILE A 6 8.58 1.66 11.54
CA ILE A 6 8.31 0.22 11.43
C ILE A 6 7.46 -0.25 12.61
N LEU A 7 7.76 0.18 13.83
CA LEU A 7 6.96 -0.19 15.02
C LEU A 7 5.51 0.33 14.95
N ILE A 8 5.30 1.55 14.46
CA ILE A 8 3.94 2.10 14.30
C ILE A 8 3.17 1.33 13.21
N ILE A 9 3.81 1.02 12.09
CA ILE A 9 3.20 0.25 11.01
C ILE A 9 2.88 -1.17 11.49
N LEU A 10 3.79 -1.84 12.20
CA LEU A 10 3.56 -3.16 12.78
C LEU A 10 2.38 -3.15 13.75
N ALA A 11 2.25 -2.12 14.60
CA ALA A 11 1.10 -1.99 15.50
C ALA A 11 -0.22 -1.80 14.73
N GLY A 12 -0.20 -1.05 13.63
CA GLY A 12 -1.35 -0.91 12.73
C GLY A 12 -1.72 -2.21 12.04
N LEU A 13 -0.73 -2.96 11.53
CA LEU A 13 -0.94 -4.27 10.92
C LEU A 13 -1.46 -5.30 11.92
N ASP A 14 -0.93 -5.31 13.15
CA ASP A 14 -1.42 -6.19 14.22
C ASP A 14 -2.90 -5.96 14.49
N TYR A 15 -3.33 -4.70 14.59
CA TYR A 15 -4.75 -4.36 14.73
C TYR A 15 -5.59 -4.84 13.53
N LEU A 16 -5.11 -4.61 12.29
CA LEU A 16 -5.82 -5.08 11.10
C LEU A 16 -5.96 -6.60 11.06
N HIS A 17 -4.91 -7.33 11.46
CA HIS A 17 -4.87 -8.80 11.40
C HIS A 17 -5.68 -9.45 12.52
N SER A 18 -5.52 -8.96 13.75
CA SER A 18 -6.11 -9.56 14.95
C SER A 18 -7.58 -9.18 15.15
N GLU A 19 -7.89 -7.89 15.06
CA GLU A 19 -9.20 -7.32 15.35
C GLU A 19 -10.07 -7.23 14.08
N CYS A 20 -9.51 -6.73 12.98
CA CYS A 20 -10.30 -6.51 11.75
C CYS A 20 -10.34 -7.73 10.83
N ARG A 21 -9.41 -8.69 10.96
CA ARG A 21 -9.23 -9.83 10.02
C ARG A 21 -8.99 -9.40 8.57
N VAL A 22 -8.35 -8.25 8.38
CA VAL A 22 -8.06 -7.67 7.07
C VAL A 22 -6.60 -7.91 6.72
N VAL A 23 -6.33 -8.40 5.51
CA VAL A 23 -5.01 -8.35 4.88
C VAL A 23 -4.98 -7.13 3.98
N HIS A 24 -4.01 -6.24 4.18
CA HIS A 24 -3.91 -4.98 3.45
C HIS A 24 -3.47 -5.19 2.00
N THR A 25 -2.54 -6.12 1.76
CA THR A 25 -1.99 -6.55 0.46
C THR A 25 -1.17 -5.51 -0.31
N GLY A 26 -0.97 -4.32 0.27
CA GLY A 26 -0.01 -3.29 -0.15
C GLY A 26 -0.15 -2.88 -1.60
N ASN A 27 -0.68 -1.69 -1.86
CA ASN A 27 -0.63 -1.06 -3.17
C ASN A 27 0.47 0.02 -3.19
N GLU A 28 1.08 0.27 -4.34
CA GLU A 28 1.87 1.49 -4.54
C GLU A 28 0.89 2.64 -4.73
N ASP A 29 0.34 3.21 -3.65
CA ASP A 29 -0.46 4.41 -3.80
C ASP A 29 0.29 5.68 -3.37
N ILE A 30 0.26 6.62 -4.30
CA ILE A 30 0.98 7.88 -4.30
C ILE A 30 0.22 8.84 -3.40
N LEU A 31 0.97 9.47 -2.49
CA LEU A 31 0.48 10.29 -1.39
C LEU A 31 -0.61 11.30 -1.81
N PRO A 32 -1.74 11.41 -1.09
CA PRO A 32 -2.77 12.44 -1.33
C PRO A 32 -2.22 13.88 -1.31
N LYS A 33 -1.15 14.13 -0.55
CA LYS A 33 -0.44 15.42 -0.55
C LYS A 33 0.22 15.74 -1.88
N PHE A 34 0.72 14.74 -2.59
CA PHE A 34 1.23 14.95 -3.95
C PHE A 34 0.11 15.41 -4.88
N VAL A 35 -1.09 14.82 -4.76
CA VAL A 35 -2.25 15.22 -5.55
C VAL A 35 -2.65 16.67 -5.25
N GLU A 36 -2.65 17.09 -3.99
CA GLU A 36 -2.93 18.49 -3.61
C GLU A 36 -1.85 19.47 -4.11
N GLU A 37 -0.57 19.12 -3.98
CA GLU A 37 0.55 19.94 -4.47
C GLU A 37 0.57 20.06 -6.00
N GLN A 38 0.22 18.99 -6.71
CA GLN A 38 0.01 19.01 -8.17
C GLN A 38 -1.27 19.76 -8.59
N ALA A 39 -2.32 19.78 -7.76
CA ALA A 39 -3.47 20.63 -8.03
C ALA A 39 -3.11 22.12 -7.95
N ALA A 40 -2.13 22.49 -7.12
CA ALA A 40 -1.65 23.86 -6.97
C ALA A 40 -0.60 24.26 -8.04
N GLN A 41 0.19 23.32 -8.55
CA GLN A 41 1.20 23.55 -9.60
C GLN A 41 0.74 22.96 -10.93
N SER A 42 0.59 23.77 -11.98
CA SER A 42 0.16 23.27 -13.30
C SER A 42 1.14 22.22 -13.83
N THR A 43 0.80 20.95 -13.66
CA THR A 43 1.59 19.82 -14.15
C THR A 43 1.64 19.87 -15.66
N GLN A 44 2.84 19.80 -16.24
CA GLN A 44 2.99 19.71 -17.69
C GLN A 44 2.25 18.47 -18.19
N SER A 45 1.36 18.65 -19.16
CA SER A 45 0.58 17.58 -19.78
C SER A 45 0.63 17.69 -21.30
N LYS A 46 0.40 16.56 -21.99
CA LYS A 46 0.21 16.51 -23.43
C LYS A 46 -1.11 15.80 -23.74
N THR A 47 -1.87 16.32 -24.69
CA THR A 47 -3.02 15.61 -25.24
C THR A 47 -2.57 14.77 -26.42
N ASP A 48 -2.80 13.46 -26.35
CA ASP A 48 -2.64 12.58 -27.49
C ASP A 48 -3.71 12.92 -28.53
N LEU A 49 -3.28 13.41 -29.69
CA LEU A 49 -4.16 13.85 -30.77
C LEU A 49 -4.94 12.68 -31.41
N ASN A 50 -4.45 11.45 -31.28
CA ASN A 50 -5.08 10.27 -31.88
C ASN A 50 -6.15 9.66 -30.95
N THR A 51 -5.92 9.71 -29.63
CA THR A 51 -6.83 9.10 -28.64
C THR A 51 -7.65 10.11 -27.85
N GLY A 52 -7.30 11.40 -27.93
CA GLY A 52 -7.88 12.48 -27.11
C GLY A 52 -7.50 12.41 -25.64
N ARG A 53 -6.66 11.46 -25.22
CA ARG A 53 -6.28 11.26 -23.81
C ARG A 53 -5.22 12.28 -23.39
N VAL A 54 -5.39 12.85 -22.20
CA VAL A 54 -4.38 13.70 -21.57
C VAL A 54 -3.39 12.83 -20.80
N VAL A 55 -2.11 12.97 -21.11
CA VAL A 55 -1.00 12.30 -20.41
C VAL A 55 -0.23 13.35 -19.63
N TYR A 56 -0.18 13.21 -18.32
CA TYR A 56 0.56 14.07 -17.41
C TYR A 56 2.03 13.62 -17.31
N ARG A 57 2.96 14.58 -17.20
CA ARG A 57 4.37 14.28 -16.98
C ARG A 57 4.57 13.74 -15.56
N CYS A 58 5.27 12.62 -15.42
CA CYS A 58 5.66 12.10 -14.11
C CYS A 58 6.50 13.14 -13.34
N TYR A 59 6.25 13.24 -12.04
CA TYR A 59 6.96 14.15 -11.15
C TYR A 59 7.58 13.33 -10.03
N ASN A 60 8.88 13.06 -10.15
CA ASN A 60 9.61 12.16 -9.26
C ASN A 60 10.52 12.92 -8.27
N ASP A 61 10.56 14.24 -8.35
CA ASP A 61 11.40 15.08 -7.48
C ASP A 61 10.57 15.70 -6.35
N PHE A 62 10.47 14.96 -5.25
CA PHE A 62 9.77 15.41 -4.04
C PHE A 62 10.59 16.38 -3.18
N GLY A 63 11.73 16.85 -3.68
CA GLY A 63 12.66 17.68 -2.93
C GLY A 63 13.43 16.90 -1.84
N PRO A 64 14.36 17.57 -1.14
CA PRO A 64 15.09 16.97 -0.05
C PRO A 64 14.17 16.62 1.11
N LEU A 65 14.43 15.48 1.76
CA LEU A 65 13.75 15.08 2.99
C LEU A 65 13.91 16.15 4.07
N ASP A 66 12.81 16.80 4.44
CA ASP A 66 12.79 17.74 5.55
C ASP A 66 12.81 16.99 6.89
N SER A 67 14.01 16.87 7.46
CA SER A 67 14.23 16.18 8.74
C SER A 67 13.47 16.82 9.91
N SER A 68 13.12 18.12 9.82
CA SER A 68 12.35 18.81 10.86
C SER A 68 10.88 18.35 10.90
N ARG A 69 10.33 17.98 9.74
CA ARG A 69 8.97 17.43 9.60
C ARG A 69 8.92 15.93 9.85
N LEU A 70 10.02 15.22 9.63
CA LEU A 70 10.11 13.77 9.83
C LEU A 70 9.93 13.35 11.31
N GLY A 71 10.23 14.24 12.26
CA GLY A 71 9.96 14.03 13.69
C GLY A 71 8.47 14.03 14.05
N ASN A 72 7.64 14.71 13.25
CA ASN A 72 6.20 14.89 13.49
C ASN A 72 5.32 14.07 12.53
N MET A 73 5.93 13.22 11.70
CA MET A 73 5.21 12.41 10.74
C MET A 73 4.83 11.06 11.37
N PHE A 74 3.53 10.83 11.47
CA PHE A 74 2.95 9.58 11.95
C PHE A 74 2.51 8.76 10.74
N PRO A 75 3.11 7.60 10.46
CA PRO A 75 2.70 6.78 9.34
C PRO A 75 1.25 6.30 9.53
N GLN A 76 0.49 6.32 8.45
CA GLN A 76 -0.89 5.83 8.40
C GLN A 76 -0.98 4.78 7.31
N ILE A 77 -1.64 3.66 7.62
CA ILE A 77 -1.98 2.64 6.63
C ILE A 77 -3.23 3.13 5.91
N THR A 78 -3.14 3.29 4.59
CA THR A 78 -4.18 3.86 3.71
C THR A 78 -4.26 3.03 2.43
N ASP A 79 -5.25 3.33 1.58
CA ASP A 79 -5.59 2.56 0.38
C ASP A 79 -5.94 1.09 0.65
N PHE A 80 -7.16 0.89 1.11
CA PHE A 80 -7.75 -0.44 1.28
C PHE A 80 -8.41 -0.96 -0.01
N GLY A 81 -8.15 -0.36 -1.18
CA GLY A 81 -8.79 -0.75 -2.44
C GLY A 81 -8.46 -2.18 -2.90
N ALA A 82 -7.28 -2.68 -2.52
CA ALA A 82 -6.88 -4.07 -2.75
C ALA A 82 -7.07 -4.99 -1.53
N ALA A 83 -7.36 -4.42 -0.35
CA ALA A 83 -7.43 -5.15 0.90
C ALA A 83 -8.51 -6.25 0.87
N THR A 84 -8.26 -7.32 1.59
CA THR A 84 -9.11 -8.52 1.60
C THR A 84 -9.44 -8.92 3.03
N LEU A 85 -10.74 -9.10 3.31
CA LEU A 85 -11.21 -9.69 4.56
C LEU A 85 -11.04 -11.21 4.48
N LEU A 86 -10.28 -11.79 5.41
CA LEU A 86 -10.26 -13.24 5.59
C LEU A 86 -11.31 -13.59 6.64
N GLY A 87 -12.28 -14.40 6.25
CA GLY A 87 -13.41 -14.81 7.08
C GLY A 87 -13.04 -15.76 8.23
N ASN A 88 -14.01 -15.91 9.14
CA ASN A 88 -13.90 -16.71 10.35
C ASN A 88 -14.49 -18.11 10.13
N ASP A 89 -13.87 -18.97 9.31
CA ASP A 89 -14.26 -20.38 9.27
C ASP A 89 -13.68 -21.15 10.46
N ARG A 90 -14.12 -20.76 11.67
CA ARG A 90 -13.85 -21.45 12.93
C ARG A 90 -14.54 -22.82 13.03
N HIS A 91 -15.43 -23.15 12.10
CA HIS A 91 -16.23 -24.37 12.16
C HIS A 91 -15.55 -25.60 11.56
N ASN A 92 -14.55 -25.46 10.67
CA ASN A 92 -13.93 -26.61 9.99
C ASN A 92 -12.40 -26.73 10.11
N GLY A 93 -11.74 -25.84 10.85
CA GLY A 93 -10.27 -25.90 11.01
C GLY A 93 -9.48 -25.59 9.73
N THR A 94 -10.15 -25.25 8.63
CA THR A 94 -9.55 -24.79 7.38
C THR A 94 -9.13 -23.33 7.51
N VAL A 95 -7.83 -23.07 7.32
CA VAL A 95 -7.29 -21.72 7.21
C VAL A 95 -7.81 -21.11 5.91
N GLN A 96 -8.52 -19.98 5.99
CA GLN A 96 -8.93 -19.26 4.80
C GLN A 96 -7.73 -18.52 4.20
N LEU A 97 -7.42 -18.86 2.94
CA LEU A 97 -6.33 -18.25 2.19
C LEU A 97 -6.88 -17.39 1.06
N GLY A 98 -6.25 -16.26 0.83
CA GLY A 98 -6.45 -15.49 -0.39
C GLY A 98 -5.77 -16.18 -1.58
N THR A 99 -6.43 -16.19 -2.74
CA THR A 99 -5.94 -16.87 -3.95
C THR A 99 -5.75 -15.93 -5.14
N ARG A 100 -6.26 -14.70 -5.04
CA ARG A 100 -6.04 -13.66 -6.07
C ARG A 100 -4.58 -13.20 -6.04
N PRO A 101 -4.01 -12.75 -7.18
CA PRO A 101 -2.74 -12.04 -7.17
C PRO A 101 -2.80 -10.81 -6.26
N ILE A 102 -1.72 -10.59 -5.51
CA ILE A 102 -1.53 -9.45 -4.62
C ILE A 102 -0.13 -8.89 -4.78
N GLN A 103 0.06 -7.67 -4.25
CA GLN A 103 1.32 -6.95 -4.13
C GLN A 103 1.98 -6.59 -5.48
N PRO A 104 2.64 -5.42 -5.57
CA PRO A 104 3.53 -5.05 -6.66
C PRO A 104 4.71 -6.03 -6.75
N ASP A 105 5.31 -6.16 -7.94
CA ASP A 105 6.31 -7.18 -8.22
C ASP A 105 7.52 -7.14 -7.26
N HIS A 106 7.98 -5.95 -6.85
CA HIS A 106 9.11 -5.79 -5.93
C HIS A 106 8.81 -6.15 -4.47
N TYR A 107 7.53 -6.12 -4.09
CA TYR A 107 7.08 -6.39 -2.72
C TYR A 107 6.32 -7.72 -2.62
N ARG A 108 6.21 -8.48 -3.71
CA ARG A 108 5.39 -9.70 -3.70
C ARG A 108 6.02 -10.77 -2.81
N ALA A 109 5.23 -11.26 -1.86
CA ALA A 109 5.59 -12.36 -0.96
C ALA A 109 5.73 -13.67 -1.74
N PRO A 110 6.58 -14.61 -1.28
CA PRO A 110 6.82 -15.86 -1.98
C PRO A 110 5.55 -16.69 -2.19
N GLU A 111 4.62 -16.70 -1.23
CA GLU A 111 3.32 -17.36 -1.37
C GLU A 111 2.44 -16.74 -2.48
N GLY A 112 2.59 -15.43 -2.71
CA GLY A 112 1.94 -14.72 -3.81
C GLY A 112 2.57 -15.04 -5.16
N VAL A 113 3.90 -15.21 -5.22
CA VAL A 113 4.62 -15.64 -6.43
C VAL A 113 4.29 -17.09 -6.79
N LEU A 114 4.24 -17.98 -5.80
CA LEU A 114 3.99 -19.41 -5.99
C LEU A 114 2.50 -19.75 -6.16
N GLY A 115 1.60 -18.82 -5.84
CA GLY A 115 0.15 -19.03 -5.94
C GLY A 115 -0.37 -20.11 -4.99
N CYS A 116 0.36 -20.41 -3.90
CA CYS A 116 -0.03 -21.45 -2.93
C CYS A 116 -1.06 -20.97 -1.89
N GLY A 117 -1.57 -19.74 -2.07
CA GLY A 117 -2.48 -19.08 -1.16
C GLY A 117 -1.74 -18.26 -0.11
N TRP A 118 -2.27 -17.09 0.21
CA TRP A 118 -1.63 -16.14 1.12
C TRP A 118 -2.55 -15.75 2.27
N SER A 119 -1.96 -15.17 3.31
CA SER A 119 -2.67 -14.71 4.50
C SER A 119 -2.00 -13.45 5.08
N PHE A 120 -2.26 -13.15 6.35
CA PHE A 120 -1.71 -12.01 7.09
C PHE A 120 -0.17 -11.87 6.99
N SER A 121 0.57 -12.97 6.82
CA SER A 121 2.03 -12.97 6.60
C SER A 121 2.47 -12.13 5.41
N ALA A 122 1.62 -12.02 4.38
CA ALA A 122 1.94 -11.27 3.18
C ALA A 122 2.20 -9.78 3.49
N ASP A 123 1.45 -9.18 4.41
CA ASP A 123 1.67 -7.78 4.79
C ASP A 123 2.99 -7.57 5.55
N ILE A 124 3.45 -8.59 6.29
CA ILE A 124 4.71 -8.53 7.02
C ILE A 124 5.91 -8.62 6.07
N TRP A 125 5.78 -9.39 4.97
CA TRP A 125 6.81 -9.45 3.93
C TRP A 125 7.06 -8.09 3.26
N ASN A 126 6.03 -7.24 3.17
CA ASN A 126 6.13 -5.93 2.54
C ASN A 126 6.92 -4.89 3.36
N LEU A 127 7.25 -5.18 4.63
CA LEU A 127 7.80 -4.21 5.58
C LEU A 127 9.30 -4.40 5.84
#